data_AF-A0A2K8UGG4-F1
#
_entry.id   AF-A0A2K8UGG4-F1
#
_cell.length_a   1.000
_cell.length_b   1.000
_cell.length_c   1.000
_cell.angle_alpha   90.00
_cell.angle_beta   90.00
_cell.angle_gamma   90.00
#
_symmetry.space_group_name_H-M   'P 1'
#
loop_
_entity.id
_entity.type
_entity.pdbx_description
1 polymer ?
#
loop_
_entity_poly.entity_id
_entity_poly.type
_entity_poly.pdbx_seq_one_letter_code
_entity_poly.pdbx_strand_id
1 'polypeptide(L)'
;MNKEHGRSATAKGAEENTDWEKLRALPDSEVLFTDDAPATLPEDWADALAHTGLPVPPRKTQIALRVDDDVLEWFKAQGVGYQTRMNAVLRAFRDAHVRSAGAQQ
;
A
#
# COMPACT_ATOMS: atom_id res chain seq x y z
N MET A 1 -6.26 8.52 24.29
CA MET A 1 -6.76 7.41 23.44
C MET A 1 -6.40 7.78 22.02
N ASN A 2 -5.18 7.44 21.60
CA ASN A 2 -4.54 8.07 20.44
C ASN A 2 -4.67 7.11 19.25
N LYS A 3 -5.61 7.38 18.34
CA LYS A 3 -5.70 6.68 17.06
C LYS A 3 -4.74 7.35 16.07
N GLU A 4 -3.54 6.80 15.98
CA GLU A 4 -2.59 7.15 14.92
C GLU A 4 -3.13 6.64 13.58
N HIS A 5 -3.57 7.56 12.72
CA HIS A 5 -3.83 7.25 11.32
C HIS A 5 -2.48 7.25 10.60
N GLY A 6 -2.05 6.07 10.18
CA GLY A 6 -0.79 5.91 9.47
C GLY A 6 -0.73 6.74 8.19
N ARG A 7 0.34 7.51 8.03
CA ARG A 7 0.81 7.96 6.71
C ARG A 7 2.08 7.22 6.33
N SER A 8 2.09 6.79 5.08
CA SER A 8 3.19 6.15 4.36
C SER A 8 3.66 7.11 3.28
N ALA A 9 4.91 6.91 2.84
CA ALA A 9 5.63 7.59 1.77
C ALA A 9 6.33 8.90 2.16
N THR A 10 7.59 8.76 2.60
CA THR A 10 8.66 9.73 2.37
C THR A 10 8.91 9.89 0.87
N ALA A 11 8.14 10.76 0.23
CA ALA A 11 8.63 11.58 -0.86
C ALA A 11 8.47 13.02 -0.39
N LYS A 12 9.48 13.87 -0.61
CA LYS A 12 9.42 15.30 -0.32
C LYS A 12 8.24 15.88 -1.11
N GLY A 13 7.06 15.94 -0.47
CA GLY A 13 5.83 16.41 -1.09
C GLY A 13 6.07 17.82 -1.59
N ALA A 14 5.60 18.09 -2.81
CA ALA A 14 5.46 19.46 -3.30
C ALA A 14 4.87 20.32 -2.19
N GLU A 15 5.39 21.54 -2.03
CA GLU A 15 4.86 22.50 -1.06
C GLU A 15 3.34 22.54 -1.22
N GLU A 16 2.64 22.12 -0.16
CA GLU A 16 1.20 22.00 -0.14
C GLU A 16 0.59 23.39 -0.12
N ASN A 17 0.48 23.99 -1.31
CA ASN A 17 -0.17 25.28 -1.56
C ASN A 17 -1.71 25.21 -1.42
N THR A 18 -2.22 24.14 -0.82
CA THR A 18 -3.64 23.87 -0.66
C THR A 18 -4.08 24.29 0.73
N ASP A 19 -4.91 25.34 0.79
CA ASP A 19 -5.57 25.75 2.03
C ASP A 19 -6.67 24.75 2.39
N TRP A 20 -6.31 23.80 3.24
CA TRP A 20 -7.20 22.73 3.71
C TRP A 20 -8.32 23.23 4.62
N GLU A 21 -8.15 24.36 5.30
CA GLU A 21 -9.20 24.92 6.18
C GLU A 21 -10.31 25.54 5.33
N LYS A 22 -9.92 26.31 4.30
CA LYS A 22 -10.86 26.87 3.33
C LYS A 22 -11.64 25.78 2.59
N LEU A 23 -10.97 24.73 2.12
CA LEU A 23 -11.65 23.64 1.40
C LEU A 23 -12.65 22.88 2.27
N ARG A 24 -12.37 22.67 3.56
CA ARG A 24 -13.31 22.01 4.48
C ARG A 24 -14.55 22.83 4.77
N ALA A 25 -14.45 24.16 4.69
CA ALA A 25 -15.56 25.08 4.94
C ALA A 25 -16.40 25.38 3.68
N LEU A 26 -15.92 24.99 2.49
CA LEU A 26 -16.61 25.21 1.23
C LEU A 26 -17.86 24.32 1.14
N PRO A 27 -19.06 24.87 0.91
CA PRO A 27 -20.25 24.06 0.68
C PRO A 27 -20.24 23.45 -0.73
N ASP A 28 -20.84 22.26 -0.87
CA ASP A 28 -20.89 21.53 -2.14
C ASP A 28 -21.49 22.35 -3.30
N SER A 29 -22.42 23.28 -3.00
CA SER A 29 -23.04 24.15 -4.00
C SER A 29 -22.09 25.16 -4.64
N GLU A 30 -20.95 25.44 -4.01
CA GLU A 30 -19.92 26.36 -4.51
C GLU A 30 -18.81 25.63 -5.29
N VAL A 31 -18.88 24.30 -5.40
CA VAL A 31 -17.93 23.50 -6.19
C VAL A 31 -18.19 23.73 -7.68
N LEU A 32 -17.18 24.26 -8.37
CA LEU A 32 -17.23 24.50 -9.81
C LEU A 32 -16.81 23.24 -10.57
N PHE A 33 -17.66 22.78 -11.48
CA PHE A 33 -17.35 21.73 -12.43
C PHE A 33 -16.91 22.35 -13.75
N THR A 34 -15.77 21.91 -14.26
CA THR A 34 -15.18 22.37 -15.53
C THR A 34 -15.08 21.20 -16.50
N ASP A 35 -14.72 21.47 -17.76
CA ASP A 35 -14.48 20.41 -18.74
C ASP A 35 -13.35 19.46 -18.30
N ASP A 36 -12.32 20.00 -17.65
CA ASP A 36 -11.21 19.23 -17.06
C ASP A 36 -11.59 18.54 -15.72
N ALA A 37 -12.71 18.92 -15.11
CA ALA A 37 -13.18 18.39 -13.82
C ALA A 37 -14.72 18.25 -13.82
N PRO A 38 -15.26 17.31 -14.62
CA PRO A 38 -16.70 17.10 -14.71
C PRO A 38 -17.27 16.51 -13.43
N ALA A 39 -18.58 16.72 -13.21
CA ALA A 39 -19.29 16.06 -12.12
C ALA A 39 -19.34 14.54 -12.34
N THR A 40 -19.00 13.74 -11.33
CA THR A 40 -19.11 12.29 -11.42
C THR A 40 -20.56 11.85 -11.30
N LEU A 41 -20.98 10.94 -12.17
CA LEU A 41 -22.31 10.34 -12.19
C LEU A 41 -22.27 8.93 -11.55
N PRO A 42 -23.41 8.41 -11.06
CA PRO A 42 -23.48 7.04 -10.55
C PRO A 42 -23.00 5.98 -11.56
N GLU A 43 -23.19 6.21 -12.85
CA GLU A 43 -22.71 5.32 -13.92
C GLU A 43 -21.18 5.21 -13.95
N ASP A 44 -20.45 6.27 -13.59
CA ASP A 44 -18.98 6.25 -13.49
C ASP A 44 -18.48 5.26 -12.41
N TRP A 45 -19.36 4.91 -11.47
CA TRP A 45 -19.07 4.02 -10.35
C TRP A 45 -19.78 2.66 -10.46
N ALA A 46 -20.52 2.39 -11.54
CA ALA A 46 -21.33 1.17 -11.68
C ALA A 46 -20.48 -0.12 -11.57
N ASP A 47 -19.26 -0.10 -12.11
CA ASP A 47 -18.32 -1.22 -12.06
C ASP A 47 -17.23 -1.04 -10.97
N ALA A 48 -17.35 -0.02 -10.14
CA ALA A 48 -16.35 0.26 -9.12
C ALA A 48 -16.39 -0.81 -8.02
N LEU A 49 -15.29 -1.54 -7.88
CA LEU A 49 -15.09 -2.46 -6.76
C LEU A 49 -14.71 -1.66 -5.51
N ALA A 50 -15.68 -1.42 -4.64
CA ALA A 50 -15.41 -0.91 -3.31
C ALA A 50 -14.63 -1.96 -2.52
N HIS A 51 -13.34 -1.73 -2.28
CA HIS A 51 -12.52 -2.55 -1.39
C HIS A 51 -12.88 -2.29 0.09
N THR A 52 -14.14 -2.50 0.47
CA THR A 52 -14.60 -2.43 1.86
C THR A 52 -14.31 -3.77 2.54
N GLY A 53 -13.40 -3.78 3.51
CA GLY A 53 -13.12 -4.96 4.34
C GLY A 53 -12.06 -5.92 3.82
N LEU A 54 -11.33 -5.61 2.75
CA LEU A 54 -10.12 -6.38 2.45
C LEU A 54 -9.07 -6.11 3.54
N PRO A 55 -8.43 -7.15 4.08
CA PRO A 55 -7.32 -6.97 5.00
C PRO A 55 -6.24 -6.17 4.30
N VAL A 56 -5.92 -4.99 4.86
CA VAL A 56 -4.80 -4.18 4.37
C VAL A 56 -3.55 -5.05 4.44
N PRO A 57 -2.84 -5.26 3.31
CA PRO A 57 -1.66 -6.09 3.34
C PRO A 57 -0.66 -5.50 4.33
N PRO A 58 -0.02 -6.34 5.18
CA PRO A 58 0.92 -5.86 6.17
C PRO A 58 2.03 -5.07 5.48
N ARG A 59 2.38 -3.92 6.07
CA ARG A 59 3.42 -3.04 5.52
C ARG A 59 4.73 -3.83 5.34
N LYS A 60 5.35 -3.66 4.18
CA LYS A 60 6.70 -4.19 3.91
C LYS A 60 7.71 -3.10 4.28
N THR A 61 8.72 -3.47 5.05
CA THR A 61 9.83 -2.58 5.36
C THR A 61 10.86 -2.68 4.24
N GLN A 62 11.23 -1.55 3.63
CA GLN A 62 12.34 -1.50 2.69
C GLN A 62 13.65 -1.52 3.46
N ILE A 63 14.47 -2.53 3.22
CA ILE A 63 15.79 -2.69 3.82
C ILE A 63 16.84 -2.92 2.75
N ALA A 64 18.09 -2.56 3.04
CA ALA A 64 19.23 -3.00 2.24
C ALA A 64 19.68 -4.38 2.75
N LEU A 65 19.38 -5.43 1.98
CA LEU A 65 19.79 -6.81 2.25
C LEU A 65 20.75 -7.29 1.17
N ARG A 66 21.84 -7.93 1.57
CA ARG A 66 22.72 -8.66 0.64
C ARG A 66 22.19 -10.08 0.46
N VAL A 67 22.13 -10.53 -0.78
CA VAL A 67 21.70 -11.87 -1.19
C VAL A 67 22.77 -12.38 -2.16
N ASP A 68 23.07 -13.67 -2.10
CA ASP A 68 23.99 -14.30 -3.04
C ASP A 68 23.45 -14.16 -4.48
N ASP A 69 24.37 -14.00 -5.43
CA ASP A 69 24.04 -13.64 -6.81
C ASP A 69 23.24 -14.75 -7.50
N ASP A 70 23.63 -16.01 -7.30
CA ASP A 70 22.96 -17.19 -7.84
C ASP A 70 21.51 -17.32 -7.35
N VAL A 71 21.26 -17.06 -6.07
CA VAL A 71 19.91 -17.04 -5.49
C VAL A 71 19.08 -15.93 -6.11
N LEU A 72 19.65 -14.73 -6.25
CA LEU A 72 18.96 -13.59 -6.84
C LEU A 72 18.61 -13.84 -8.32
N GLU A 73 19.55 -14.38 -9.10
CA GLU A 73 19.33 -14.75 -10.50
C GLU A 73 18.24 -15.81 -10.64
N TRP A 74 18.25 -16.83 -9.78
CA TRP A 74 17.23 -17.88 -9.79
C TRP A 74 15.81 -17.33 -9.56
N PHE A 75 15.64 -16.39 -8.62
CA PHE A 75 14.34 -15.74 -8.41
C PHE A 75 13.96 -14.82 -9.58
N LYS A 76 14.90 -14.04 -10.13
CA LYS A 76 14.67 -13.16 -11.28
C LYS A 76 14.24 -13.95 -12.52
N ALA A 77 14.81 -15.13 -12.75
CA ALA A 77 14.48 -16.01 -13.87
C ALA A 77 13.01 -16.46 -13.88
N GLN A 78 12.33 -16.42 -12.74
CA GLN A 78 10.89 -16.72 -12.62
C GLN A 78 9.98 -15.57 -13.08
N GLY A 79 10.55 -14.45 -13.55
CA GLY A 79 9.82 -13.33 -14.15
C GLY A 79 9.29 -12.31 -13.15
N VAL A 80 8.27 -11.55 -13.56
CA VAL A 80 7.68 -10.45 -12.79
C VAL A 80 7.24 -10.93 -11.40
N GLY A 81 7.47 -10.12 -10.37
CA GLY A 81 7.10 -10.44 -8.99
C GLY A 81 8.10 -11.31 -8.22
N TYR A 82 9.35 -11.44 -8.70
CA TYR A 82 10.37 -12.25 -8.02
C TYR A 82 10.59 -11.88 -6.55
N GLN A 83 10.54 -10.59 -6.20
CA GLN A 83 10.65 -10.13 -4.81
C GLN A 83 9.48 -10.60 -3.94
N THR A 84 8.27 -10.67 -4.51
CA THR A 84 7.09 -11.19 -3.81
C THR A 84 7.24 -12.68 -3.53
N ARG A 85 7.75 -13.46 -4.49
CA ARG A 85 8.05 -14.90 -4.31
C ARG A 85 9.16 -15.11 -3.28
N MET A 86 10.26 -14.37 -3.38
CA MET A 86 11.36 -14.40 -2.41
C MET A 86 10.84 -14.12 -0.98
N ASN A 87 10.01 -13.09 -0.82
CA ASN A 87 9.41 -12.78 0.48
C ASN A 87 8.44 -13.87 0.98
N ALA A 88 7.74 -14.58 0.09
CA ALA A 88 6.88 -15.70 0.48
C ALA A 88 7.71 -16.87 1.04
N VAL A 89 8.86 -17.17 0.45
CA VAL A 89 9.80 -18.18 0.97
C VAL A 89 10.32 -17.79 2.35
N LEU A 90 10.75 -16.54 2.53
CA LEU A 90 11.21 -16.03 3.84
C LEU A 90 10.12 -16.14 4.92
N ARG A 91 8.86 -15.85 4.57
CA ARG A 91 7.71 -16.02 5.49
C ARG A 91 7.49 -17.48 5.84
N ALA A 92 7.47 -18.37 4.85
CA ALA A 92 7.26 -19.80 5.08
C ALA A 92 8.36 -20.39 5.98
N PHE A 93 9.62 -20.01 5.74
CA PHE A 93 10.75 -20.42 6.58
C PHE A 93 10.58 -19.94 8.02
N ARG A 94 10.28 -18.65 8.23
CA ARG A 94 10.00 -18.08 9.56
C ARG A 94 8.87 -18.85 10.26
N ASP A 95 7.74 -19.06 9.59
CA ASP A 95 6.56 -19.67 10.20
C ASP A 95 6.81 -21.13 10.59
N ALA A 96 7.60 -21.86 9.81
CA ALA A 96 8.04 -23.20 10.16
C ALA A 96 8.89 -23.22 11.44
N HIS A 97 9.81 -22.26 11.61
CA HIS A 97 10.70 -22.18 12.78
C HIS A 97 10.02 -21.64 14.03
N VAL A 98 9.04 -20.75 13.87
CA VAL A 98 8.23 -20.27 15.00
C VAL A 98 7.38 -21.41 15.56
N ARG A 99 6.79 -22.25 14.70
CA ARG A 99 5.99 -23.41 15.13
C ARG A 99 6.83 -24.47 15.84
N SER A 100 8.06 -24.73 15.39
CA SER A 100 8.94 -25.69 16.07
C SER A 100 9.42 -25.18 17.43
N ALA A 101 9.69 -23.88 17.57
CA ALA A 101 10.08 -23.28 18.84
C ALA A 101 8.94 -23.24 19.87
N GLY A 102 7.69 -23.08 19.44
CA GLY A 102 6.50 -23.14 20.31
C GLY A 102 6.10 -24.56 20.72
N ALA A 103 6.58 -25.60 20.02
CA ALA A 103 6.35 -27.00 20.36
C ALA A 103 7.39 -27.57 21.33
N GLN A 104 8.43 -26.79 21.69
CA GLN A 104 9.50 -27.15 22.62
C GLN A 104 9.39 -26.41 23.98
N GLN A 105 8.25 -25.76 24.25
CA GLN A 105 7.94 -25.11 25.53
C GLN A 105 6.77 -25.80 26.22
#